data_AF-A0A391NMW1-F1
#
_entry.id   AF-A0A391NMW1-F1
#
_cell.length_a   1.000
_cell.length_b   1.000
_cell.length_c   1.000
_cell.angle_alpha   90.00
_cell.angle_beta   90.00
_cell.angle_gamma   90.00
#
_symmetry.space_group_name_H-M   'P 1'
#
loop_
_entity.id
_entity.type
_entity.pdbx_description
1 polymer ?
#
loop_
_entity_poly.entity_id
_entity_poly.type
_entity_poly.pdbx_seq_one_letter_code
_entity_poly.pdbx_strand_id
1 'polypeptide(L)'
;MQVKDFIRVDRTTGEESSTGRLFLDIGYTGFKDLSGVRLLRCGVDTVRQLYRGLIRPEIMALFEKPGAMVEFAGEIWHSGRVGRDSGYQYKLQNADLGFILLIKNFNAKLEHIGPHLKIEVSPHAIDALSPERLQERMDYFAAAVMTNRERNQCAVHLALDLQGWKPPVDLVARLHCRARTHRDISGISQVEWATKSSVYGRGETSMFGSASGVQLCIYNKTEQARATDKLDFWESVWRRRDSFDAADPDNYDPAQDVWRVELRYHHSVIQQFASGSIDVKTGEAIDTDSFAAFSAHLDGLWRYGLRQFKLIARPGYYEPIWTLMRDDVRVDVAVDSLVDDTEYKRYYKTSRGFSGKNVELFLGNFVSLLARERVGAKKAFETLQQWDCWPVIRDHYAAKEMTQRDLYKHIKALLEERHVRWGRAV
;
A
#
# COMPACT_ATOMS: atom_id res chain seq x y z
N MET A 1 13.00 22.07 -1.72
CA MET A 1 12.12 23.17 -1.29
C MET A 1 10.98 22.57 -0.47
N GLN A 2 10.80 23.01 0.78
CA GLN A 2 9.69 22.57 1.64
C GLN A 2 8.41 23.24 1.14
N VAL A 3 7.35 22.45 0.93
CA VAL A 3 6.04 22.96 0.51
C VAL A 3 5.33 23.47 1.76
N LYS A 4 4.78 24.69 1.70
CA LYS A 4 4.10 25.39 2.78
C LYS A 4 2.59 25.26 2.69
N ASP A 5 1.90 25.49 3.78
CA ASP A 5 0.44 25.60 3.81
C ASP A 5 0.01 27.08 3.72
N PHE A 6 -1.25 27.29 3.38
CA PHE A 6 -1.89 28.62 3.47
C PHE A 6 -2.18 28.92 4.94
N ILE A 7 -2.24 30.21 5.30
CA ILE A 7 -2.64 30.60 6.67
C ILE A 7 -4.12 30.28 6.81
N ARG A 8 -4.49 29.60 7.90
CA ARG A 8 -5.88 29.34 8.24
C ARG A 8 -6.39 30.49 9.09
N VAL A 9 -7.56 31.00 8.76
CA VAL A 9 -8.19 32.11 9.49
C VAL A 9 -9.59 31.71 9.93
N ASP A 10 -9.98 32.21 11.09
CA ASP A 10 -11.36 32.13 11.56
C ASP A 10 -12.25 33.01 10.68
N ARG A 11 -13.41 32.49 10.29
CA ARG A 11 -14.32 33.19 9.37
C ARG A 11 -14.98 34.40 10.02
N THR A 12 -15.17 34.37 11.34
CA THR A 12 -15.89 35.40 12.10
C THR A 12 -14.94 36.50 12.57
N THR A 13 -13.78 36.13 13.10
CA THR A 13 -12.82 37.09 13.66
C THR A 13 -11.78 37.57 12.64
N GLY A 14 -11.51 36.79 11.59
CA GLY A 14 -10.44 37.05 10.63
C GLY A 14 -9.02 36.81 11.18
N GLU A 15 -8.92 36.31 12.42
CA GLU A 15 -7.65 35.99 13.07
C GLU A 15 -7.12 34.62 12.64
N GLU A 16 -5.81 34.40 12.76
CA GLU A 16 -5.20 33.10 12.49
C GLU A 16 -5.77 32.03 13.44
N SER A 17 -6.21 30.91 12.86
CA SER A 17 -6.85 29.83 13.60
C SER A 17 -6.38 28.49 13.07
N SER A 18 -5.89 27.61 13.95
CA SER A 18 -5.40 26.27 13.57
C SER A 18 -6.51 25.36 13.03
N THR A 19 -7.78 25.69 13.27
CA THR A 19 -8.97 24.94 12.83
C THR A 19 -9.81 25.69 11.79
N GLY A 20 -9.45 26.95 11.49
CA GLY A 20 -10.16 27.80 10.53
C GLY A 20 -10.35 27.13 9.18
N ARG A 21 -11.53 27.32 8.56
CA ARG A 21 -11.87 26.76 7.24
C ARG A 21 -11.67 27.75 6.09
N LEU A 22 -11.26 28.97 6.40
CA LEU A 22 -10.89 29.98 5.43
C LEU A 22 -9.37 30.01 5.32
N PHE A 23 -8.84 29.90 4.10
CA PHE A 23 -7.40 29.81 3.85
C PHE A 23 -6.92 31.04 3.08
N LEU A 24 -6.00 31.79 3.68
CA LEU A 24 -5.39 32.99 3.14
C LEU A 24 -4.07 32.66 2.44
N ASP A 25 -3.94 33.12 1.19
CA ASP A 25 -2.67 33.15 0.48
C ASP A 25 -1.95 34.48 0.74
N ILE A 26 -0.80 34.47 1.41
CA ILE A 26 -0.05 35.73 1.67
C ILE A 26 0.56 36.30 0.37
N GLY A 27 0.82 35.45 -0.63
CA GLY A 27 1.47 35.84 -1.87
C GLY A 27 0.52 36.31 -2.98
N TYR A 28 -0.78 36.08 -2.80
CA TYR A 28 -1.85 36.45 -3.73
C TYR A 28 -3.02 36.93 -2.90
N THR A 29 -3.54 38.14 -3.15
CA THR A 29 -4.71 38.64 -2.43
C THR A 29 -5.95 37.79 -2.76
N GLY A 30 -6.20 36.75 -1.98
CA GLY A 30 -7.32 35.84 -2.18
C GLY A 30 -7.50 34.86 -1.02
N PHE A 31 -8.75 34.49 -0.80
CA PHE A 31 -9.13 33.47 0.16
C PHE A 31 -9.67 32.24 -0.56
N LYS A 32 -9.44 31.07 0.03
CA LYS A 32 -10.12 29.82 -0.33
C LYS A 32 -10.97 29.38 0.85
N ASP A 33 -12.28 29.38 0.66
CA ASP A 33 -13.24 28.97 1.68
C ASP A 33 -13.59 27.49 1.50
N LEU A 34 -13.28 26.68 2.51
CA LEU A 34 -13.63 25.26 2.59
C LEU A 34 -14.70 24.98 3.64
N SER A 35 -15.44 26.00 4.10
CA SER A 35 -16.55 25.81 5.05
C SER A 35 -17.67 24.95 4.48
N GLY A 36 -17.86 24.93 3.16
CA GLY A 36 -18.79 24.02 2.50
C GLY A 36 -18.30 22.58 2.35
N VAL A 37 -17.06 22.26 2.75
CA VAL A 37 -16.50 20.91 2.66
C VAL A 37 -16.79 20.12 3.93
N ARG A 38 -17.55 19.04 3.78
CA ARG A 38 -17.90 18.13 4.87
C ARG A 38 -16.99 16.91 4.82
N LEU A 39 -16.24 16.69 5.89
CA LEU A 39 -15.48 15.46 6.08
C LEU A 39 -16.45 14.44 6.68
N LEU A 40 -16.73 13.32 6.02
CA LEU A 40 -17.73 12.37 6.48
C LEU A 40 -17.11 11.30 7.38
N ARG A 41 -16.14 10.55 6.85
CA ARG A 41 -15.43 9.51 7.60
C ARG A 41 -14.03 9.34 7.05
N CYS A 42 -13.04 9.24 7.93
CA CYS A 42 -11.77 8.65 7.57
C CYS A 42 -11.62 7.34 8.33
N GLY A 43 -11.42 6.23 7.64
CA GLY A 43 -11.30 4.93 8.30
C GLY A 43 -10.48 3.96 7.47
N VAL A 44 -10.37 2.73 7.98
CA VAL A 44 -9.70 1.65 7.27
C VAL A 44 -10.68 1.00 6.29
N ASP A 45 -10.36 1.02 5.00
CA ASP A 45 -11.18 0.40 3.95
C ASP A 45 -10.80 -1.05 3.71
N THR A 46 -9.52 -1.40 3.88
CA THR A 46 -9.05 -2.78 3.70
C THR A 46 -7.83 -3.03 4.57
N VAL A 47 -7.81 -4.19 5.22
CA VAL A 47 -6.64 -4.76 5.89
C VAL A 47 -6.26 -6.04 5.16
N ARG A 48 -4.96 -6.23 4.93
CA ARG A 48 -4.43 -7.51 4.45
C ARG A 48 -3.31 -7.98 5.35
N GLN A 49 -3.57 -8.98 6.17
CA GLN A 49 -2.56 -9.59 7.03
C GLN A 49 -1.83 -10.71 6.28
N LEU A 50 -0.50 -10.70 6.32
CA LEU A 50 0.31 -11.75 5.71
C LEU A 50 0.76 -12.75 6.77
N TYR A 51 0.81 -14.02 6.37
CA TYR A 51 1.29 -15.10 7.22
C TYR A 51 2.31 -15.96 6.46
N ARG A 52 3.33 -16.37 7.20
CA ARG A 52 4.32 -17.37 6.76
C ARG A 52 4.05 -18.66 7.52
N GLY A 53 4.27 -19.79 6.87
CA GLY A 53 4.09 -21.10 7.48
C GLY A 53 4.10 -22.20 6.45
N LEU A 54 3.82 -23.42 6.90
CA LEU A 54 3.63 -24.58 6.05
C LEU A 54 2.13 -24.87 5.92
N ILE A 55 1.60 -24.98 4.70
CA ILE A 55 0.18 -25.31 4.49
C ILE A 55 -0.07 -26.73 5.00
N ARG A 56 -1.14 -26.90 5.77
CA ARG A 56 -1.58 -28.22 6.21
C ARG A 56 -2.06 -29.04 5.01
N PRO A 57 -1.68 -30.33 4.87
CA PRO A 57 -2.00 -31.15 3.70
C PRO A 57 -3.49 -31.15 3.32
N GLU A 58 -4.37 -31.24 4.32
CA GLU A 58 -5.83 -31.29 4.18
C GLU A 58 -6.43 -30.05 3.50
N ILE A 59 -5.75 -28.90 3.56
CA ILE A 59 -6.26 -27.63 3.00
C ILE A 59 -6.34 -27.67 1.48
N MET A 60 -5.46 -28.44 0.84
CA MET A 60 -5.46 -28.55 -0.61
C MET A 60 -6.70 -29.31 -1.14
N ALA A 61 -7.29 -30.19 -0.33
CA ALA A 61 -8.50 -30.92 -0.67
C ALA A 61 -9.72 -30.00 -0.85
N LEU A 62 -9.75 -28.85 -0.16
CA LEU A 62 -10.80 -27.83 -0.29
C LEU A 62 -10.92 -27.24 -1.71
N PHE A 63 -9.90 -27.43 -2.55
CA PHE A 63 -9.80 -26.85 -3.89
C PHE A 63 -9.86 -27.89 -5.02
N GLU A 64 -10.19 -29.15 -4.73
CA GLU A 64 -10.37 -30.20 -5.74
C GLU A 64 -11.52 -29.89 -6.71
N LYS A 65 -12.59 -29.28 -6.19
CA LYS A 65 -13.74 -28.76 -6.97
C LYS A 65 -13.86 -27.25 -6.76
N PRO A 66 -13.09 -26.42 -7.49
CA PRO A 66 -13.19 -24.96 -7.40
C PRO A 66 -14.60 -24.46 -7.72
N GLY A 67 -15.06 -23.44 -7.01
CA GLY A 67 -16.41 -22.87 -7.16
C GLY A 67 -17.47 -23.54 -6.28
N ALA A 68 -17.08 -24.47 -5.40
CA ALA A 68 -17.98 -25.13 -4.46
C ALA A 68 -18.04 -24.39 -3.13
N MET A 69 -19.15 -24.58 -2.42
CA MET A 69 -19.24 -24.24 -1.00
C MET A 69 -18.56 -25.34 -0.17
N VAL A 70 -17.67 -24.97 0.73
CA VAL A 70 -16.90 -25.87 1.57
C VAL A 70 -17.00 -25.44 3.03
N GLU A 71 -17.07 -26.40 3.93
CA GLU A 71 -16.98 -26.14 5.38
C GLU A 71 -15.50 -26.12 5.79
N PHE A 72 -15.09 -25.03 6.44
CA PHE A 72 -13.72 -24.88 6.92
C PHE A 72 -13.69 -23.99 8.17
N ALA A 73 -12.99 -24.45 9.19
CA ALA A 73 -12.80 -23.74 10.47
C ALA A 73 -14.12 -23.33 11.17
N GLY A 74 -15.19 -24.13 11.01
CA GLY A 74 -16.50 -23.88 11.59
C GLY A 74 -17.40 -22.94 10.77
N GLU A 75 -16.96 -22.53 9.58
CA GLU A 75 -17.66 -21.57 8.73
C GLU A 75 -17.83 -22.13 7.31
N ILE A 76 -18.80 -21.60 6.56
CA ILE A 76 -19.01 -21.94 5.15
C ILE A 76 -18.25 -20.95 4.27
N TRP A 77 -17.51 -21.47 3.29
CA TRP A 77 -16.69 -20.67 2.38
C TRP A 77 -16.99 -21.00 0.92
N HIS A 78 -16.95 -20.00 0.06
CA HIS A 78 -16.85 -20.22 -1.36
C HIS A 78 -15.39 -20.46 -1.76
N SER A 79 -15.07 -21.67 -2.22
CA SER A 79 -13.72 -22.02 -2.68
C SER A 79 -13.50 -21.62 -4.14
N GLY A 80 -12.29 -21.25 -4.52
CA GLY A 80 -12.00 -20.89 -5.91
C GLY A 80 -10.53 -20.78 -6.23
N ARG A 81 -10.22 -20.73 -7.52
CA ARG A 81 -8.88 -20.39 -8.01
C ARG A 81 -8.77 -18.89 -8.25
N VAL A 82 -7.56 -18.37 -8.13
CA VAL A 82 -7.22 -16.98 -8.41
C VAL A 82 -6.07 -16.90 -9.40
N GLY A 83 -6.08 -15.85 -10.23
CA GLY A 83 -5.02 -15.60 -11.20
C GLY A 83 -3.69 -15.23 -10.54
N ARG A 84 -2.59 -15.33 -11.30
CA ARG A 84 -1.22 -14.97 -10.87
C ARG A 84 -1.11 -13.55 -10.31
N ASP A 85 -2.00 -12.66 -10.75
CA ASP A 85 -2.08 -11.30 -10.27
C ASP A 85 -2.29 -11.19 -8.74
N SER A 86 -3.01 -12.12 -8.12
CA SER A 86 -3.18 -12.09 -6.66
C SER A 86 -1.88 -12.43 -5.90
N GLY A 87 -0.94 -13.12 -6.55
CA GLY A 87 0.23 -13.75 -5.95
C GLY A 87 -0.03 -15.12 -5.32
N TYR A 88 -1.30 -15.56 -5.27
CA TYR A 88 -1.76 -16.81 -4.65
C TYR A 88 -2.55 -17.64 -5.65
N GLN A 89 -2.69 -18.94 -5.41
CA GLN A 89 -3.33 -19.87 -6.35
C GLN A 89 -4.81 -20.09 -6.03
N TYR A 90 -5.18 -20.03 -4.75
CA TYR A 90 -6.51 -20.38 -4.28
C TYR A 90 -7.09 -19.29 -3.38
N LYS A 91 -8.41 -19.26 -3.29
CA LYS A 91 -9.15 -18.40 -2.36
C LYS A 91 -10.26 -19.16 -1.64
N LEU A 92 -10.44 -18.85 -0.36
CA LEU A 92 -11.71 -19.05 0.35
C LEU A 92 -12.31 -17.68 0.59
N GLN A 93 -13.56 -17.49 0.20
CA GLN A 93 -14.24 -16.21 0.32
C GLN A 93 -15.54 -16.39 1.08
N ASN A 94 -15.72 -15.60 2.14
CA ASN A 94 -16.99 -15.47 2.84
C ASN A 94 -17.31 -13.97 2.92
N ALA A 95 -18.27 -13.54 2.10
CA ALA A 95 -18.65 -12.13 1.97
C ALA A 95 -19.48 -11.62 3.16
N ASP A 96 -20.15 -12.52 3.88
CA ASP A 96 -20.96 -12.23 5.06
C ASP A 96 -20.08 -11.98 6.29
N LEU A 97 -19.08 -12.84 6.51
CA LEU A 97 -18.04 -12.60 7.51
C LEU A 97 -17.12 -11.43 7.12
N GLY A 98 -17.02 -11.13 5.82
CA GLY A 98 -16.15 -10.09 5.28
C GLY A 98 -14.69 -10.48 5.14
N PHE A 99 -14.37 -11.77 4.99
CA PHE A 99 -13.01 -12.30 4.88
C PHE A 99 -12.73 -13.01 3.55
N ILE A 100 -11.51 -12.84 3.06
CA ILE A 100 -10.94 -13.62 1.94
C ILE A 100 -9.59 -14.18 2.38
N LEU A 101 -9.46 -15.50 2.36
CA LEU A 101 -8.19 -16.19 2.58
C LEU A 101 -7.59 -16.51 1.22
N LEU A 102 -6.48 -15.88 0.88
CA LEU A 102 -5.68 -16.20 -0.31
C LEU A 102 -4.58 -17.19 0.09
N ILE A 103 -4.63 -18.38 -0.50
CA ILE A 103 -3.85 -19.55 -0.08
C ILE A 103 -2.94 -20.00 -1.22
N LYS A 104 -1.75 -20.46 -0.83
CA LYS A 104 -0.66 -20.98 -1.68
C LYS A 104 -0.07 -19.94 -2.62
N ASN A 105 1.06 -19.36 -2.21
CA ASN A 105 1.84 -18.46 -3.06
C ASN A 105 2.33 -19.15 -4.34
N PHE A 106 2.29 -18.46 -5.48
CA PHE A 106 2.83 -18.96 -6.75
C PHE A 106 4.35 -19.14 -6.73
N ASN A 107 5.07 -18.34 -5.94
CA ASN A 107 6.53 -18.29 -5.91
C ASN A 107 7.16 -19.14 -4.80
N ALA A 108 6.35 -19.89 -4.04
CA ALA A 108 6.84 -20.79 -2.99
C ALA A 108 6.28 -22.21 -3.20
N LYS A 109 7.14 -23.21 -3.02
CA LYS A 109 6.75 -24.64 -3.06
C LYS A 109 5.86 -24.99 -1.87
N LEU A 110 4.95 -25.94 -2.04
CA LEU A 110 3.96 -26.28 -1.00
C LEU A 110 4.61 -26.89 0.25
N GLU A 111 5.71 -27.60 0.04
CA GLU A 111 6.43 -28.37 1.06
C GLU A 111 7.38 -27.50 1.90
N HIS A 112 7.47 -26.20 1.60
CA HIS A 112 8.39 -25.29 2.28
C HIS A 112 7.64 -24.30 3.16
N ILE A 113 8.27 -23.89 4.27
CA ILE A 113 7.81 -22.74 5.03
C ILE A 113 7.93 -21.48 4.15
N GLY A 114 6.81 -20.82 3.92
CA GLY A 114 6.74 -19.70 2.98
C GLY A 114 5.53 -18.79 3.22
N PRO A 115 5.44 -17.66 2.49
CA PRO A 115 4.36 -16.68 2.62
C PRO A 115 3.06 -17.18 1.96
N HIS A 116 2.52 -18.28 2.50
CA HIS A 116 1.48 -19.08 1.86
C HIS A 116 0.06 -18.59 2.13
N LEU A 117 -0.13 -17.67 3.06
CA LEU A 117 -1.45 -17.14 3.39
C LEU A 117 -1.44 -15.61 3.44
N LYS A 118 -2.46 -15.03 2.85
CA LYS A 118 -2.84 -13.64 3.04
C LYS A 118 -4.32 -13.59 3.34
N ILE A 119 -4.71 -12.92 4.41
CA ILE A 119 -6.10 -12.73 4.78
C ILE A 119 -6.46 -11.28 4.47
N GLU A 120 -7.44 -11.08 3.60
CA GLU A 120 -8.01 -9.76 3.28
C GLU A 120 -9.33 -9.58 4.01
N VAL A 121 -9.52 -8.41 4.63
CA VAL A 121 -10.71 -8.06 5.40
C VAL A 121 -11.40 -6.87 4.74
N SER A 122 -12.71 -6.98 4.59
CA SER A 122 -13.56 -5.95 3.97
C SER A 122 -13.97 -4.84 4.95
N PRO A 123 -14.42 -3.66 4.44
CA PRO A 123 -14.74 -2.50 5.28
C PRO A 123 -15.77 -2.78 6.38
N HIS A 124 -16.82 -3.56 6.10
CA HIS A 124 -17.89 -3.80 7.09
C HIS A 124 -17.41 -4.66 8.27
N ALA A 125 -16.52 -5.63 8.02
CA ALA A 125 -15.97 -6.46 9.09
C ALA A 125 -14.96 -5.69 9.95
N ILE A 126 -14.21 -4.77 9.34
CA ILE A 126 -13.31 -3.86 10.06
C ILE A 126 -14.11 -2.88 10.93
N ASP A 127 -15.20 -2.36 10.39
CA ASP A 127 -16.09 -1.43 11.08
C ASP A 127 -16.87 -2.09 12.25
N ALA A 128 -17.12 -3.40 12.18
CA ALA A 128 -17.87 -4.13 13.21
C ALA A 128 -17.01 -4.67 14.37
N LEU A 129 -15.67 -4.67 14.26
CA LEU A 129 -14.78 -5.35 15.20
C LEU A 129 -13.64 -4.44 15.63
N SER A 130 -13.23 -4.54 16.91
CA SER A 130 -11.99 -3.88 17.35
C SER A 130 -10.77 -4.48 16.65
N PRO A 131 -9.65 -3.73 16.53
CA PRO A 131 -8.43 -4.24 15.90
C PRO A 131 -7.94 -5.58 16.49
N GLU A 132 -8.06 -5.76 17.80
CA GLU A 132 -7.66 -6.98 18.52
C GLU A 132 -8.54 -8.15 18.12
N ARG A 133 -9.87 -8.00 18.19
CA ARG A 133 -10.82 -9.06 17.81
C ARG A 133 -10.69 -9.41 16.33
N LEU A 134 -10.45 -8.43 15.48
CA LEU A 134 -10.23 -8.66 14.06
C LEU A 134 -8.94 -9.46 13.83
N GLN A 135 -7.86 -9.10 14.53
CA GLN A 135 -6.59 -9.80 14.46
C GLN A 135 -6.70 -11.24 14.99
N GLU A 136 -7.37 -11.46 16.12
CA GLU A 136 -7.66 -12.78 16.67
C GLU A 136 -8.40 -13.68 15.67
N ARG A 137 -9.41 -13.16 14.96
CA ARG A 137 -10.10 -13.90 13.90
C ARG A 137 -9.19 -14.27 12.74
N MET A 138 -8.35 -13.32 12.29
CA MET A 138 -7.36 -13.61 11.25
C MET A 138 -6.36 -14.68 11.70
N ASP A 139 -5.90 -14.61 12.95
CA ASP A 139 -5.00 -15.61 13.51
C ASP A 139 -5.69 -16.98 13.63
N TYR A 140 -6.93 -17.03 14.09
CA TYR A 140 -7.71 -18.27 14.15
C TYR A 140 -7.76 -18.98 12.78
N PHE A 141 -8.14 -18.25 11.73
CA PHE A 141 -8.14 -18.80 10.37
C PHE A 141 -6.74 -19.20 9.89
N ALA A 142 -5.72 -18.41 10.23
CA ALA A 142 -4.34 -18.77 9.89
C ALA A 142 -3.86 -20.03 10.60
N ALA A 143 -4.26 -20.28 11.86
CA ALA A 143 -3.95 -21.52 12.57
C ALA A 143 -4.59 -22.75 11.92
N ALA A 144 -5.81 -22.57 11.40
CA ALA A 144 -6.54 -23.61 10.70
C ALA A 144 -5.92 -23.92 9.32
N VAL A 145 -5.32 -22.94 8.63
CA VAL A 145 -4.69 -23.15 7.32
C VAL A 145 -3.28 -23.75 7.40
N MET A 146 -2.49 -23.39 8.42
CA MET A 146 -1.05 -23.66 8.40
C MET A 146 -0.46 -24.05 9.76
N THR A 147 0.66 -24.78 9.70
CA THR A 147 1.56 -25.06 10.82
C THR A 147 2.80 -24.15 10.73
N ASN A 148 3.57 -24.04 11.82
CA ASN A 148 4.74 -23.13 11.91
C ASN A 148 4.39 -21.69 11.50
N ARG A 149 3.23 -21.22 11.95
CA ARG A 149 2.67 -19.93 11.54
C ARG A 149 3.43 -18.79 12.20
N GLU A 150 3.92 -17.88 11.38
CA GLU A 150 4.48 -16.60 11.79
C GLU A 150 3.68 -15.48 11.12
N ARG A 151 3.38 -14.43 11.89
CA ARG A 151 2.82 -13.19 11.33
C ARG A 151 3.90 -12.50 10.51
N ASN A 152 3.46 -11.84 9.46
CA ASN A 152 4.26 -10.90 8.71
C ASN A 152 3.43 -9.64 8.53
N GLN A 153 4.09 -8.50 8.39
CA GLN A 153 3.45 -7.19 8.43
C GLN A 153 2.20 -7.08 7.54
N CYS A 154 1.22 -6.30 8.02
CA CYS A 154 -0.03 -6.05 7.33
C CYS A 154 0.11 -4.99 6.22
N ALA A 155 -0.80 -5.02 5.25
CA ALA A 155 -1.07 -3.91 4.34
C ALA A 155 -2.38 -3.24 4.77
N VAL A 156 -2.44 -1.91 4.68
CA VAL A 156 -3.60 -1.12 5.14
C VAL A 156 -3.98 -0.12 4.06
N HIS A 157 -5.29 0.03 3.81
CA HIS A 157 -5.85 1.07 2.98
C HIS A 157 -6.66 2.02 3.85
N LEU A 158 -6.30 3.30 3.84
CA LEU A 158 -7.01 4.36 4.56
C LEU A 158 -7.86 5.15 3.57
N ALA A 159 -9.11 5.43 3.92
CA ALA A 159 -10.04 6.13 3.04
C ALA A 159 -10.72 7.26 3.78
N LEU A 160 -10.62 8.48 3.23
CA LEU A 160 -11.41 9.63 3.62
C LEU A 160 -12.54 9.84 2.61
N ASP A 161 -13.78 9.89 3.11
CA ASP A 161 -14.98 10.27 2.39
C ASP A 161 -15.35 11.72 2.70
N LEU A 162 -15.67 12.51 1.68
CA LEU A 162 -16.05 13.91 1.84
C LEU A 162 -17.08 14.40 0.80
N GLN A 163 -17.81 15.45 1.18
CA GLN A 163 -18.76 16.19 0.33
C GLN A 163 -18.36 17.66 0.20
N GLY A 164 -18.95 18.36 -0.77
CA GLY A 164 -18.67 19.78 -1.03
C GLY A 164 -17.31 20.05 -1.72
N TRP A 165 -16.60 19.00 -2.12
CA TRP A 165 -15.37 19.09 -2.90
C TRP A 165 -15.41 18.12 -4.08
N LYS A 166 -14.85 18.55 -5.21
CA LYS A 166 -14.60 17.72 -6.38
C LYS A 166 -13.12 17.88 -6.76
N PRO A 167 -12.46 16.83 -7.26
CA PRO A 167 -11.11 16.96 -7.79
C PRO A 167 -11.11 18.01 -8.90
N PRO A 168 -10.13 18.93 -8.92
CA PRO A 168 -10.03 19.91 -9.99
C PRO A 168 -9.68 19.23 -11.31
N VAL A 169 -10.10 19.81 -12.43
CA VAL A 169 -9.83 19.27 -13.78
C VAL A 169 -8.34 19.09 -14.08
N ASP A 170 -7.50 19.88 -13.43
CA ASP A 170 -6.04 19.86 -13.55
C ASP A 170 -5.35 19.11 -12.40
N LEU A 171 -6.09 18.26 -11.66
CA LEU A 171 -5.59 17.47 -10.53
C LEU A 171 -4.29 16.74 -10.88
N VAL A 172 -4.26 16.08 -12.04
CA VAL A 172 -3.10 15.29 -12.50
C VAL A 172 -1.86 16.16 -12.65
N ALA A 173 -2.00 17.34 -13.26
CA ALA A 173 -0.89 18.25 -13.48
C ALA A 173 -0.34 18.85 -12.16
N ARG A 174 -1.21 18.96 -11.15
CA ARG A 174 -0.90 19.62 -9.87
C ARG A 174 -0.51 18.65 -8.76
N LEU A 175 -0.72 17.36 -8.94
CA LEU A 175 -0.34 16.36 -7.96
C LEU A 175 1.12 15.92 -8.15
N HIS A 176 1.98 16.38 -7.26
CA HIS A 176 3.39 16.05 -7.24
C HIS A 176 3.66 14.86 -6.34
N CYS A 177 4.25 13.79 -6.87
CA CYS A 177 4.69 12.64 -6.08
C CYS A 177 6.01 12.08 -6.60
N ARG A 178 6.71 11.28 -5.79
CA ARG A 178 7.98 10.65 -6.19
C ARG A 178 7.79 9.50 -7.18
N ALA A 179 6.59 8.96 -7.30
CA ALA A 179 6.31 7.84 -8.19
C ALA A 179 6.19 8.31 -9.63
N ARG A 180 6.80 7.57 -10.57
CA ARG A 180 6.80 7.90 -12.00
C ARG A 180 5.55 7.39 -12.74
N THR A 181 4.74 6.52 -12.14
CA THR A 181 3.53 5.96 -12.75
C THR A 181 2.28 6.69 -12.30
N HIS A 182 1.52 7.16 -13.29
CA HIS A 182 0.20 7.76 -13.17
C HIS A 182 -0.77 6.97 -14.05
N ARG A 183 -2.02 6.82 -13.61
CA ARG A 183 -3.11 6.28 -14.44
C ARG A 183 -4.36 7.10 -14.23
N ASP A 184 -4.92 7.56 -15.34
CA ASP A 184 -6.26 8.11 -15.41
C ASP A 184 -7.17 7.09 -16.08
N ILE A 185 -8.31 6.80 -15.48
CA ILE A 185 -9.33 5.92 -16.04
C ILE A 185 -10.55 6.80 -16.29
N SER A 186 -10.57 7.45 -17.44
CA SER A 186 -11.72 8.18 -17.97
C SER A 186 -12.41 7.35 -19.06
N GLY A 187 -13.73 7.56 -19.22
CA GLY A 187 -14.63 6.66 -19.93
C GLY A 187 -14.38 6.40 -21.42
N ILE A 188 -13.42 7.04 -22.10
CA ILE A 188 -13.10 6.77 -23.51
C ILE A 188 -11.58 6.99 -23.78
N SER A 189 -10.90 5.89 -24.18
CA SER A 189 -9.61 5.80 -24.88
C SER A 189 -8.36 6.53 -24.34
N GLN A 190 -7.64 5.91 -23.40
CA GLN A 190 -6.17 5.85 -23.49
C GLN A 190 -5.63 4.60 -22.79
N VAL A 191 -5.10 3.65 -23.57
CA VAL A 191 -4.38 2.47 -23.07
C VAL A 191 -2.92 2.86 -22.96
N GLU A 192 -2.44 3.15 -21.74
CA GLU A 192 -1.02 3.04 -21.43
C GLU A 192 -0.78 1.79 -20.58
N TRP A 193 0.01 0.87 -21.15
CA TRP A 193 0.37 -0.40 -20.56
C TRP A 193 1.15 -0.23 -19.25
N ALA A 194 0.45 -0.40 -18.14
CA ALA A 194 0.96 -1.17 -17.02
C ALA A 194 -0.22 -1.94 -16.42
N THR A 195 -0.01 -3.23 -16.20
CA THR A 195 -1.03 -4.23 -15.85
C THR A 195 -1.69 -3.94 -14.50
N LYS A 196 -2.93 -4.43 -14.36
CA LYS A 196 -3.91 -4.28 -13.24
C LYS A 196 -4.68 -2.96 -13.21
N SER A 197 -5.67 -2.85 -14.10
CA SER A 197 -6.80 -1.94 -13.98
C SER A 197 -8.05 -2.80 -13.82
N SER A 198 -8.73 -2.69 -12.68
CA SER A 198 -10.12 -3.12 -12.56
C SER A 198 -10.96 -1.92 -12.96
N VAL A 199 -11.52 -1.96 -14.17
CA VAL A 199 -12.46 -0.96 -14.65
C VAL A 199 -13.76 -1.18 -13.92
N TYR A 200 -14.08 -0.34 -12.94
CA TYR A 200 -15.46 -0.16 -12.49
C TYR A 200 -15.99 1.07 -13.22
N GLY A 201 -17.10 0.87 -13.93
CA GLY A 201 -17.58 1.80 -14.96
C GLY A 201 -17.92 3.20 -14.45
N ARG A 202 -17.87 4.14 -15.41
CA ARG A 202 -18.46 5.49 -15.41
C ARG A 202 -17.98 6.53 -14.38
N GLY A 203 -17.10 6.21 -13.44
CA GLY A 203 -16.49 7.19 -12.55
C GLY A 203 -15.02 7.49 -12.90
N GLU A 204 -14.68 8.77 -13.05
CA GLU A 204 -13.28 9.21 -13.18
C GLU A 204 -12.50 8.78 -11.94
N THR A 205 -11.51 7.90 -12.12
CA THR A 205 -10.63 7.43 -11.04
C THR A 205 -9.21 7.86 -11.33
N SER A 206 -8.68 8.76 -10.51
CA SER A 206 -7.28 9.19 -10.60
C SER A 206 -6.41 8.36 -9.66
N MET A 207 -5.39 7.68 -10.21
CA MET A 207 -4.47 6.86 -9.43
C MET A 207 -3.01 7.31 -9.60
N PHE A 208 -2.34 7.50 -8.46
CA PHE A 208 -0.95 7.95 -8.40
C PHE A 208 -0.14 6.99 -7.54
N GLY A 209 1.07 6.62 -7.98
CA GLY A 209 1.90 5.68 -7.24
C GLY A 209 1.79 4.24 -7.71
N SER A 210 2.20 3.30 -6.87
CA SER A 210 2.25 1.87 -7.23
C SER A 210 1.66 0.98 -6.14
N ALA A 211 0.96 -0.08 -6.57
CA ALA A 211 0.34 -1.06 -5.67
C ALA A 211 1.36 -1.82 -4.79
N SER A 212 2.62 -1.91 -5.23
CA SER A 212 3.71 -2.53 -4.47
C SER A 212 4.42 -1.55 -3.51
N GLY A 213 3.94 -0.30 -3.44
CA GLY A 213 4.49 0.77 -2.62
C GLY A 213 3.38 1.51 -1.89
N VAL A 214 3.25 2.80 -2.17
CA VAL A 214 2.10 3.61 -1.74
C VAL A 214 1.36 4.05 -3.00
N GLN A 215 0.04 3.94 -2.98
CA GLN A 215 -0.84 4.41 -4.04
C GLN A 215 -1.91 5.33 -3.46
N LEU A 216 -2.12 6.48 -4.10
CA LEU A 216 -3.25 7.37 -3.86
C LEU A 216 -4.30 7.10 -4.93
N CYS A 217 -5.57 6.98 -4.53
CA CYS A 217 -6.72 6.92 -5.42
C CYS A 217 -7.72 8.02 -5.05
N ILE A 218 -8.23 8.74 -6.05
CA ILE A 218 -9.30 9.72 -5.88
C ILE A 218 -10.43 9.36 -6.86
N TYR A 219 -11.65 9.19 -6.37
CA TYR A 219 -12.80 8.77 -7.17
C TYR A 219 -14.14 9.15 -6.57
N ASN A 220 -15.19 9.19 -7.40
CA ASN A 220 -16.57 9.35 -6.96
C ASN A 220 -17.04 8.06 -6.25
N LYS A 221 -17.19 8.12 -4.94
CA LYS A 221 -17.56 6.98 -4.12
C LYS A 221 -19.05 6.67 -4.21
N THR A 222 -19.91 7.67 -4.41
CA THR A 222 -21.34 7.45 -4.64
C THR A 222 -21.57 6.60 -5.88
N GLU A 223 -20.94 6.94 -7.01
CA GLU A 223 -21.06 6.16 -8.24
C GLU A 223 -20.48 4.76 -8.09
N GLN A 224 -19.31 4.63 -7.44
CA GLN A 224 -18.69 3.34 -7.17
C GLN A 224 -19.56 2.46 -6.26
N ALA A 225 -20.18 3.03 -5.23
CA ALA A 225 -21.05 2.31 -4.31
C ALA A 225 -22.35 1.85 -4.99
N ARG A 226 -22.94 2.68 -5.86
CA ARG A 226 -24.08 2.30 -6.72
C ARG A 226 -23.72 1.16 -7.65
N ALA A 227 -22.57 1.25 -8.33
CA ALA A 227 -22.12 0.22 -9.27
C ALA A 227 -21.79 -1.13 -8.61
N THR A 228 -21.54 -1.14 -7.30
CA THR A 228 -21.22 -2.35 -6.54
C THR A 228 -22.34 -2.81 -5.60
N ASP A 229 -23.53 -2.19 -5.71
CA ASP A 229 -24.71 -2.49 -4.91
C ASP A 229 -24.45 -2.42 -3.39
N LYS A 230 -23.73 -1.37 -2.98
CA LYS A 230 -23.34 -1.14 -1.57
C LYS A 230 -23.68 0.27 -1.09
N LEU A 231 -24.53 0.99 -1.83
CA LEU A 231 -24.86 2.37 -1.50
C LEU A 231 -25.49 2.47 -0.10
N ASP A 232 -26.48 1.64 0.21
CA ASP A 232 -27.17 1.67 1.51
C ASP A 232 -26.21 1.47 2.69
N PHE A 233 -25.26 0.54 2.56
CA PHE A 233 -24.21 0.35 3.56
C PHE A 233 -23.38 1.63 3.73
N TRP A 234 -22.91 2.23 2.63
CA TRP A 234 -22.07 3.42 2.70
C TRP A 234 -22.83 4.65 3.20
N GLU A 235 -24.10 4.84 2.82
CA GLU A 235 -24.95 5.88 3.39
C GLU A 235 -25.12 5.69 4.90
N SER A 236 -25.30 4.45 5.37
CA SER A 236 -25.35 4.16 6.79
C SER A 236 -24.05 4.54 7.50
N VAL A 237 -22.90 4.42 6.83
CA VAL A 237 -21.58 4.77 7.38
C VAL A 237 -21.38 6.29 7.37
N TRP A 238 -21.77 6.98 6.30
CA TRP A 238 -21.63 8.43 6.17
C TRP A 238 -22.48 9.22 7.16
N ARG A 239 -23.61 8.65 7.59
CA ARG A 239 -24.51 9.24 8.60
C ARG A 239 -24.02 9.09 10.05
N ARG A 240 -22.95 8.32 10.33
CA ARG A 240 -22.56 7.92 11.71
C ARG A 240 -21.80 8.95 12.54
N ARG A 241 -21.42 10.11 12.00
CA ARG A 241 -20.75 11.13 12.83
C ARG A 241 -21.63 11.54 14.02
N ASP A 242 -20.98 12.05 15.07
CA ASP A 242 -21.51 12.52 16.36
C ASP A 242 -22.59 13.62 16.31
N SER A 243 -23.17 13.88 15.13
CA SER A 243 -24.35 14.71 14.99
C SER A 243 -25.58 13.81 15.06
N PHE A 244 -26.17 13.73 16.26
CA PHE A 244 -27.50 13.14 16.47
C PHE A 244 -28.62 14.01 15.87
N ASP A 245 -28.28 15.08 15.15
CA ASP A 245 -29.21 16.00 14.51
C ASP A 245 -29.25 15.74 13.00
N ALA A 246 -30.40 15.23 12.52
CA ALA A 246 -30.67 15.08 11.10
C ALA A 246 -30.80 16.42 10.35
N ALA A 247 -30.94 17.53 11.08
CA ALA A 247 -30.97 18.89 10.55
C ALA A 247 -29.60 19.59 10.57
N ASP A 248 -28.54 18.93 11.06
CA ASP A 248 -27.20 19.50 11.06
C ASP A 248 -26.71 19.74 9.62
N PRO A 249 -26.51 21.01 9.21
CA PRO A 249 -26.05 21.35 7.86
C PRO A 249 -24.64 20.83 7.55
N ASP A 250 -23.87 20.37 8.56
CA ASP A 250 -22.53 19.80 8.42
C ASP A 250 -22.51 18.26 8.38
N ASN A 251 -23.67 17.60 8.49
CA ASN A 251 -23.83 16.15 8.35
C ASN A 251 -23.89 15.70 6.86
N TYR A 252 -24.01 14.39 6.63
CA TYR A 252 -24.17 13.78 5.31
C TYR A 252 -25.43 14.28 4.58
N ASP A 253 -25.26 14.79 3.36
CA ASP A 253 -26.33 15.24 2.47
C ASP A 253 -26.60 14.20 1.36
N PRO A 254 -27.74 13.51 1.34
CA PRO A 254 -28.03 12.48 0.34
C PRO A 254 -28.17 13.02 -1.10
N ALA A 255 -28.36 14.33 -1.28
CA ALA A 255 -28.43 14.95 -2.60
C ALA A 255 -27.04 15.25 -3.21
N GLN A 256 -25.96 15.11 -2.44
CA GLN A 256 -24.60 15.38 -2.88
C GLN A 256 -23.77 14.10 -3.03
N ASP A 257 -22.97 14.05 -4.11
CA ASP A 257 -22.01 12.98 -4.30
C ASP A 257 -20.88 13.02 -3.26
N VAL A 258 -20.47 11.84 -2.82
CA VAL A 258 -19.34 11.64 -1.93
C VAL A 258 -18.11 11.31 -2.76
N TRP A 259 -17.04 12.06 -2.54
CA TRP A 259 -15.73 11.78 -3.10
C TRP A 259 -14.86 11.08 -2.06
N ARG A 260 -14.05 10.12 -2.52
CA ARG A 260 -13.11 9.40 -1.67
C ARG A 260 -11.67 9.71 -2.06
N VAL A 261 -10.85 9.96 -1.04
CA VAL A 261 -9.40 10.01 -1.10
C VAL A 261 -8.86 8.79 -0.35
N GLU A 262 -8.29 7.83 -1.08
CA GLU A 262 -7.81 6.55 -0.55
C GLU A 262 -6.29 6.44 -0.66
N LEU A 263 -5.62 6.15 0.45
CA LEU A 263 -4.19 5.86 0.53
C LEU A 263 -3.98 4.37 0.81
N ARG A 264 -3.40 3.67 -0.16
CA ARG A 264 -3.13 2.23 -0.10
C ARG A 264 -1.66 1.99 0.20
N TYR A 265 -1.39 1.32 1.31
CA TYR A 265 -0.04 1.01 1.76
C TYR A 265 0.24 -0.48 1.64
N HIS A 266 1.23 -0.82 0.83
CA HIS A 266 1.74 -2.17 0.76
C HIS A 266 2.46 -2.56 2.08
N HIS A 267 2.42 -3.84 2.44
CA HIS A 267 2.99 -4.33 3.71
C HIS A 267 4.47 -4.01 3.89
N SER A 268 5.24 -3.97 2.81
CA SER A 268 6.65 -3.56 2.89
C SER A 268 6.83 -2.08 3.26
N VAL A 269 5.86 -1.23 2.93
CA VAL A 269 5.85 0.17 3.34
C VAL A 269 5.49 0.28 4.82
N ILE A 270 4.47 -0.45 5.27
CA ILE A 270 4.10 -0.50 6.69
C ILE A 270 5.29 -1.01 7.51
N GLN A 271 6.01 -2.04 7.06
CA GLN A 271 7.20 -2.54 7.75
C GLN A 271 8.29 -1.46 7.86
N GLN A 272 8.58 -0.77 6.76
CA GLN A 272 9.57 0.30 6.76
C GLN A 272 9.16 1.48 7.63
N PHE A 273 7.86 1.75 7.69
CA PHE A 273 7.30 2.78 8.54
C PHE A 273 7.40 2.38 10.01
N ALA A 274 7.06 1.13 10.36
CA ALA A 274 7.17 0.60 11.71
C ALA A 274 8.63 0.56 12.19
N SER A 275 9.55 0.04 11.39
CA SER A 275 10.98 -0.02 11.74
C SER A 275 11.69 1.34 11.71
N GLY A 276 11.04 2.39 11.22
CA GLY A 276 11.63 3.74 11.13
C GLY A 276 10.98 4.78 12.02
N SER A 277 9.80 4.51 12.55
CA SER A 277 9.08 5.40 13.45
C SER A 277 9.46 5.08 14.88
N ILE A 278 9.65 6.11 15.68
CA ILE A 278 10.25 6.02 17.00
C ILE A 278 9.25 6.58 18.03
N ASP A 279 9.03 5.84 19.10
CA ASP A 279 8.28 6.34 20.26
C ASP A 279 9.09 7.46 20.94
N VAL A 280 8.46 8.61 21.17
CA VAL A 280 9.16 9.80 21.68
C VAL A 280 9.63 9.63 23.12
N LYS A 281 8.93 8.79 23.91
CA LYS A 281 9.23 8.56 25.34
C LYS A 281 10.34 7.53 25.50
N THR A 282 10.32 6.43 24.73
CA THR A 282 11.29 5.34 24.88
C THR A 282 12.48 5.45 23.94
N GLY A 283 12.33 6.13 22.79
CA GLY A 283 13.34 6.17 21.74
C GLY A 283 13.45 4.87 20.92
N GLU A 284 12.56 3.90 21.16
CA GLU A 284 12.54 2.62 20.46
C GLU A 284 11.69 2.66 19.20
N ALA A 285 12.04 1.81 18.22
CA ALA A 285 11.20 1.65 17.04
C ALA A 285 9.89 0.94 17.42
N ILE A 286 8.78 1.33 16.81
CA ILE A 286 7.45 0.75 17.13
C ILE A 286 7.32 -0.74 16.71
N ASP A 287 8.18 -1.19 15.79
CA ASP A 287 8.37 -2.57 15.30
C ASP A 287 7.16 -3.52 15.44
N THR A 288 6.18 -3.36 14.54
CA THR A 288 4.93 -4.12 14.53
C THR A 288 4.93 -5.23 13.48
N ASP A 289 4.03 -6.20 13.62
CA ASP A 289 3.85 -7.32 12.68
C ASP A 289 2.38 -7.60 12.31
N SER A 290 1.43 -6.88 12.91
CA SER A 290 0.00 -7.16 12.87
C SER A 290 -0.84 -5.89 12.81
N PHE A 291 -2.08 -6.01 12.34
CA PHE A 291 -3.00 -4.87 12.27
C PHE A 291 -3.32 -4.30 13.65
N ALA A 292 -3.58 -5.17 14.64
CA ALA A 292 -3.85 -4.74 16.01
C ALA A 292 -2.72 -3.86 16.57
N ALA A 293 -1.47 -4.35 16.50
CA ALA A 293 -0.31 -3.61 16.98
C ALA A 293 -0.07 -2.28 16.21
N PHE A 294 -0.45 -2.21 14.93
CA PHE A 294 -0.22 -1.03 14.11
C PHE A 294 -1.37 0.01 14.17
N SER A 295 -2.55 -0.38 14.65
CA SER A 295 -3.79 0.40 14.56
C SER A 295 -3.72 1.79 15.21
N ALA A 296 -2.99 1.93 16.32
CA ALA A 296 -2.81 3.21 17.02
C ALA A 296 -1.96 4.24 16.24
N HIS A 297 -1.29 3.81 15.16
CA HIS A 297 -0.37 4.64 14.36
C HIS A 297 -0.98 5.12 13.03
N LEU A 298 -2.26 4.83 12.77
CA LEU A 298 -2.89 5.08 11.48
C LEU A 298 -3.01 6.58 11.15
N ASP A 299 -3.19 7.45 12.14
CA ASP A 299 -3.15 8.91 11.95
C ASP A 299 -1.79 9.39 11.44
N GLY A 300 -0.71 8.87 12.04
CA GLY A 300 0.66 9.13 11.61
C GLY A 300 0.88 8.66 10.17
N LEU A 301 0.36 7.48 9.83
CA LEU A 301 0.40 6.94 8.47
C LEU A 301 -0.40 7.81 7.48
N TRP A 302 -1.59 8.27 7.85
CA TRP A 302 -2.43 9.16 7.05
C TRP A 302 -1.70 10.47 6.70
N ARG A 303 -1.18 11.16 7.72
CA ARG A 303 -0.38 12.38 7.58
C ARG A 303 0.86 12.15 6.72
N TYR A 304 1.53 11.01 6.90
CA TYR A 304 2.68 10.64 6.08
C TYR A 304 2.31 10.52 4.60
N GLY A 305 1.19 9.87 4.25
CA GLY A 305 0.74 9.72 2.86
C GLY A 305 0.46 11.05 2.18
N LEU A 306 -0.30 11.93 2.83
CA LEU A 306 -0.60 13.27 2.31
C LEU A 306 0.63 14.19 2.27
N ARG A 307 1.73 13.87 2.95
CA ARG A 307 3.01 14.56 2.75
C ARG A 307 3.81 14.01 1.55
N GLN A 308 3.55 12.77 1.13
CA GLN A 308 4.21 12.13 -0.01
C GLN A 308 3.57 12.49 -1.35
N PHE A 309 2.24 12.46 -1.41
CA PHE A 309 1.47 12.96 -2.54
C PHE A 309 1.10 14.40 -2.24
N LYS A 310 1.53 15.34 -3.07
CA LYS A 310 1.39 16.76 -2.79
C LYS A 310 0.51 17.39 -3.84
N LEU A 311 -0.72 17.73 -3.48
CA LEU A 311 -1.54 18.57 -4.33
C LEU A 311 -1.09 20.03 -4.17
N ILE A 312 -0.59 20.62 -5.24
CA ILE A 312 0.01 21.94 -5.23
C ILE A 312 -1.00 22.99 -5.75
N ALA A 313 -1.21 24.06 -4.98
CA ALA A 313 -1.98 25.23 -5.44
C ALA A 313 -1.14 26.09 -6.38
N ARG A 314 0.11 26.35 -5.99
CA ARG A 314 1.12 27.12 -6.71
C ARG A 314 2.51 26.70 -6.25
N PRO A 315 3.60 27.00 -6.97
CA PRO A 315 4.94 26.55 -6.63
C PRO A 315 5.28 26.76 -5.15
N GLY A 316 5.51 25.64 -4.45
CA GLY A 316 5.87 25.64 -3.03
C GLY A 316 4.72 25.74 -2.04
N TYR A 317 3.45 25.69 -2.46
CA TYR A 317 2.29 25.70 -1.55
C TYR A 317 1.31 24.55 -1.81
N TYR A 318 0.84 23.92 -0.74
CA TYR A 318 -0.24 22.94 -0.79
C TYR A 318 -1.56 23.60 -1.18
N GLU A 319 -2.41 22.84 -1.86
CA GLU A 319 -3.82 23.19 -1.99
C GLU A 319 -4.50 23.12 -0.61
N PRO A 320 -5.31 24.12 -0.21
CA PRO A 320 -6.01 24.13 1.07
C PRO A 320 -6.75 22.86 1.46
N ILE A 321 -7.40 22.18 0.50
CA ILE A 321 -8.09 20.91 0.78
C ILE A 321 -7.11 19.86 1.32
N TRP A 322 -5.87 19.89 0.85
CA TRP A 322 -4.82 18.96 1.22
C TRP A 322 -4.33 19.19 2.65
N THR A 323 -4.18 20.46 3.05
CA THR A 323 -3.90 20.86 4.43
C THR A 323 -5.04 20.40 5.35
N LEU A 324 -6.29 20.68 4.96
CA LEU A 324 -7.47 20.29 5.71
C LEU A 324 -7.54 18.79 5.95
N MET A 325 -7.42 17.99 4.89
CA MET A 325 -7.46 16.53 4.98
C MET A 325 -6.30 15.97 5.81
N ARG A 326 -5.14 16.62 5.81
CA ARG A 326 -3.95 16.14 6.52
C ARG A 326 -4.00 16.43 8.02
N ASP A 327 -4.46 17.61 8.40
CA ASP A 327 -4.28 18.10 9.76
C ASP A 327 -5.54 17.89 10.63
N ASP A 328 -6.74 17.98 10.05
CA ASP A 328 -8.02 17.89 10.77
C ASP A 328 -8.58 16.47 10.87
N VAL A 329 -8.13 15.57 10.00
CA VAL A 329 -8.68 14.21 9.91
C VAL A 329 -8.00 13.30 10.92
N ARG A 330 -8.85 12.54 11.62
CA ARG A 330 -8.47 11.39 12.46
C ARG A 330 -9.03 10.12 11.83
N VAL A 331 -8.25 9.04 11.87
CA VAL A 331 -8.67 7.73 11.40
C VAL A 331 -9.57 7.12 12.46
N ASP A 332 -10.81 6.85 12.09
CA ASP A 332 -11.85 6.22 12.90
C ASP A 332 -11.53 4.74 13.10
N VAL A 333 -10.91 4.44 14.26
CA VAL A 333 -10.63 3.11 14.77
C VAL A 333 -10.82 3.11 16.28
N ALA A 334 -11.23 1.97 16.86
CA ALA A 334 -11.52 1.83 18.28
C ALA A 334 -10.26 1.72 19.16
N VAL A 335 -9.25 2.56 18.91
CA VAL A 335 -7.99 2.66 19.68
C VAL A 335 -7.54 4.11 19.74
N ASP A 336 -6.89 4.49 20.84
CA ASP A 336 -6.34 5.83 21.00
C ASP A 336 -5.17 6.06 20.03
N SER A 337 -5.14 7.26 19.44
CA SER A 337 -4.10 7.66 18.50
C SER A 337 -2.79 7.99 19.22
N LEU A 338 -1.69 7.37 18.79
CA LEU A 338 -0.33 7.67 19.25
C LEU A 338 0.36 8.73 18.38
N VAL A 339 -0.41 9.51 17.62
CA VAL A 339 0.13 10.47 16.65
C VAL A 339 1.02 11.54 17.28
N ASP A 340 0.69 11.96 18.49
CA ASP A 340 1.40 13.03 19.21
C ASP A 340 2.55 12.48 20.09
N ASP A 341 2.60 11.16 20.28
CA ASP A 341 3.61 10.45 21.10
C ASP A 341 4.66 9.70 20.25
N THR A 342 4.58 9.75 18.91
CA THR A 342 5.47 9.01 18.00
C THR A 342 6.04 9.90 16.90
N GLU A 343 7.35 9.83 16.68
CA GLU A 343 7.99 10.42 15.50
C GLU A 343 7.90 9.46 14.31
N TYR A 344 7.10 9.82 13.31
CA TYR A 344 6.85 8.95 12.16
C TYR A 344 7.84 9.15 11.01
N LYS A 345 8.51 8.07 10.61
CA LYS A 345 9.44 8.05 9.48
C LYS A 345 9.54 6.67 8.86
N ARG A 346 9.85 6.63 7.56
CA ARG A 346 10.26 5.39 6.91
C ARG A 346 11.75 5.15 7.05
N TYR A 347 12.10 3.97 7.52
CA TYR A 347 13.42 3.41 7.40
C TYR A 347 13.58 2.73 6.05
N TYR A 348 14.46 3.25 5.21
CA TYR A 348 14.86 2.58 3.98
C TYR A 348 16.04 1.67 4.27
N LYS A 349 15.98 0.40 3.82
CA LYS A 349 17.12 -0.51 3.91
C LYS A 349 18.36 0.17 3.34
N THR A 350 19.35 0.40 4.18
CA THR A 350 20.65 0.91 3.76
C THR A 350 21.43 -0.21 3.05
N SER A 351 22.42 0.15 2.25
CA SER A 351 23.31 -0.79 1.57
C SER A 351 24.01 -1.79 2.51
N ARG A 352 24.05 -1.51 3.82
CA ARG A 352 24.60 -2.40 4.85
C ARG A 352 23.76 -3.64 5.13
N GLY A 353 22.44 -3.63 4.84
CA GLY A 353 21.52 -4.77 5.03
C GLY A 353 21.17 -5.52 3.74
N PHE A 354 22.03 -5.40 2.72
CA PHE A 354 21.80 -5.92 1.38
C PHE A 354 21.90 -7.46 1.33
N SER A 355 20.80 -8.14 1.01
CA SER A 355 20.73 -9.63 1.00
C SER A 355 21.54 -10.29 -0.13
N GLY A 356 22.23 -9.53 -0.98
CA GLY A 356 23.01 -10.09 -2.07
C GLY A 356 22.24 -10.46 -3.33
N LYS A 357 20.93 -10.71 -3.21
CA LYS A 357 20.11 -11.23 -4.32
C LYS A 357 20.16 -10.38 -5.59
N ASN A 358 20.19 -9.05 -5.46
CA ASN A 358 20.30 -8.18 -6.64
C ASN A 358 21.70 -8.23 -7.27
N VAL A 359 22.75 -8.46 -6.47
CA VAL A 359 24.12 -8.69 -7.00
C VAL A 359 24.16 -10.01 -7.75
N GLU A 360 23.54 -11.07 -7.22
CA GLU A 360 23.47 -12.38 -7.89
C GLU A 360 22.68 -12.32 -9.20
N LEU A 361 21.50 -11.68 -9.20
CA LEU A 361 20.68 -11.49 -10.39
C LEU A 361 21.39 -10.65 -11.45
N PHE A 362 22.01 -9.55 -11.02
CA PHE A 362 22.81 -8.71 -11.90
C PHE A 362 23.96 -9.50 -12.52
N LEU A 363 24.74 -10.22 -11.71
CA LEU A 363 25.89 -10.99 -12.19
C LEU A 363 25.46 -12.06 -13.21
N GLY A 364 24.34 -12.75 -12.96
CA GLY A 364 23.78 -13.72 -13.91
C GLY A 364 23.37 -13.10 -15.24
N ASN A 365 22.72 -11.94 -15.22
CA ASN A 365 22.31 -11.21 -16.42
C ASN A 365 23.53 -10.63 -17.18
N PHE A 366 24.46 -10.01 -16.45
CA PHE A 366 25.69 -9.45 -16.98
C PHE A 366 26.52 -10.52 -17.70
N VAL A 367 26.74 -11.67 -17.07
CA VAL A 367 27.46 -12.80 -17.69
C VAL A 367 26.72 -13.31 -18.94
N SER A 368 25.39 -13.35 -18.91
CA SER A 368 24.61 -13.80 -20.07
C SER A 368 24.72 -12.85 -21.27
N LEU A 369 24.78 -11.53 -21.03
CA LEU A 369 25.03 -10.54 -22.10
C LEU A 369 26.45 -10.65 -22.65
N LEU A 370 27.45 -10.80 -21.78
CA LEU A 370 28.84 -10.94 -22.21
C LEU A 370 29.11 -12.23 -22.99
N ALA A 371 28.44 -13.33 -22.60
CA ALA A 371 28.51 -14.59 -23.34
C ALA A 371 27.96 -14.43 -24.78
N ARG A 372 26.90 -13.63 -24.96
CA ARG A 372 26.33 -13.34 -26.28
C ARG A 372 27.31 -12.58 -27.18
N GLU A 373 28.01 -11.60 -26.61
CA GLU A 373 29.02 -10.79 -27.32
C GLU A 373 30.42 -11.45 -27.34
N ARG A 374 30.55 -12.69 -26.86
CA ARG A 374 31.81 -13.45 -26.77
C ARG A 374 32.93 -12.69 -26.06
N VAL A 375 32.59 -11.91 -25.04
CA VAL A 375 33.57 -11.20 -24.23
C VAL A 375 34.28 -12.20 -23.32
N GLY A 376 35.61 -12.26 -23.42
CA GLY A 376 36.43 -13.14 -22.58
C GLY A 376 36.38 -12.76 -21.10
N ALA A 377 36.53 -13.75 -20.22
CA ALA A 377 36.43 -13.59 -18.76
C ALA A 377 37.32 -12.49 -18.17
N LYS A 378 38.52 -12.27 -18.75
CA LYS A 378 39.43 -11.19 -18.36
C LYS A 378 38.81 -9.80 -18.58
N LYS A 379 38.34 -9.53 -19.80
CA LYS A 379 37.70 -8.27 -20.18
C LYS A 379 36.36 -8.07 -19.45
N ALA A 380 35.63 -9.15 -19.21
CA ALA A 380 34.41 -9.17 -18.41
C ALA A 380 34.66 -8.68 -16.98
N PHE A 381 35.71 -9.22 -16.35
CA PHE A 381 36.08 -8.87 -14.98
C PHE A 381 36.61 -7.44 -14.88
N GLU A 382 37.46 -7.01 -15.82
CA GLU A 382 37.96 -5.63 -15.88
C GLU A 382 36.81 -4.62 -16.02
N THR A 383 35.85 -4.88 -16.92
CA THR A 383 34.65 -4.04 -17.08
C THR A 383 33.83 -3.98 -15.78
N LEU A 384 33.69 -5.11 -15.10
CA LEU A 384 32.95 -5.20 -13.83
C LEU A 384 33.64 -4.39 -12.72
N GLN A 385 34.97 -4.38 -12.67
CA GLN A 385 35.76 -3.63 -11.70
C GLN A 385 35.72 -2.11 -11.92
N GLN A 386 35.56 -1.68 -13.18
CA GLN A 386 35.44 -0.26 -13.55
C GLN A 386 34.06 0.34 -13.26
N TRP A 387 33.07 -0.49 -12.94
CA TRP A 387 31.71 -0.02 -12.70
C TRP A 387 31.56 0.62 -11.32
N ASP A 388 30.79 1.72 -11.24
CA ASP A 388 30.57 2.48 -9.99
C ASP A 388 30.04 1.62 -8.83
N CYS A 389 29.33 0.54 -9.14
CA CYS A 389 28.75 -0.38 -8.16
C CYS A 389 29.67 -1.56 -7.80
N TRP A 390 30.92 -1.60 -8.31
CA TRP A 390 31.88 -2.67 -8.00
C TRP A 390 32.11 -2.91 -6.49
N PRO A 391 32.24 -1.87 -5.62
CA PRO A 391 32.42 -2.09 -4.19
C PRO A 391 31.31 -2.96 -3.58
N VAL A 392 30.05 -2.76 -4.01
CA VAL A 392 28.89 -3.52 -3.51
C VAL A 392 28.98 -5.00 -3.92
N ILE A 393 29.43 -5.29 -5.15
CA ILE A 393 29.61 -6.66 -5.64
C ILE A 393 30.76 -7.33 -4.90
N ARG A 394 31.91 -6.65 -4.80
CA ARG A 394 33.08 -7.14 -4.09
C ARG A 394 32.74 -7.47 -2.64
N ASP A 395 32.09 -6.56 -1.94
CA ASP A 395 31.78 -6.70 -0.52
C ASP A 395 30.75 -7.82 -0.29
N HIS A 396 29.79 -8.00 -1.21
CA HIS A 396 28.86 -9.13 -1.18
C HIS A 396 29.55 -10.49 -1.28
N TYR A 397 30.49 -10.66 -2.22
CA TYR A 397 31.21 -11.92 -2.38
C TYR A 397 32.28 -12.12 -1.31
N ALA A 398 32.88 -11.05 -0.79
CA ALA A 398 33.78 -11.12 0.37
C ALA A 398 33.05 -11.59 1.63
N ALA A 399 31.80 -11.17 1.83
CA ALA A 399 30.94 -11.66 2.93
C ALA A 399 30.59 -13.16 2.79
N LYS A 400 30.78 -13.75 1.61
CA LYS A 400 30.69 -15.20 1.35
C LYS A 400 32.07 -15.88 1.34
N GLU A 401 33.07 -15.23 1.92
CA GLU A 401 34.45 -15.71 2.01
C GLU A 401 35.11 -15.94 0.63
N MET A 402 34.61 -15.31 -0.44
CA MET A 402 35.19 -15.39 -1.77
C MET A 402 36.17 -14.25 -2.01
N THR A 403 37.40 -14.58 -2.39
CA THR A 403 38.37 -13.56 -2.81
C THR A 403 38.03 -13.02 -4.20
N GLN A 404 38.64 -11.90 -4.61
CA GLN A 404 38.50 -11.39 -5.99
C GLN A 404 38.94 -12.42 -7.04
N ARG A 405 39.95 -13.24 -6.72
CA ARG A 405 40.41 -14.32 -7.60
C ARG A 405 39.36 -15.42 -7.72
N ASP A 406 38.63 -15.71 -6.66
CA ASP A 406 37.55 -16.71 -6.67
C ASP A 406 36.32 -16.18 -7.41
N LEU A 407 36.01 -14.89 -7.27
CA LEU A 407 34.97 -14.23 -8.06
C LEU A 407 35.32 -14.23 -9.57
N TYR A 408 36.58 -13.97 -9.94
CA TYR A 408 37.05 -14.10 -11.32
C TYR A 408 36.87 -15.53 -11.86
N LYS A 409 37.27 -16.55 -11.09
CA LYS A 409 37.07 -17.95 -11.46
C LYS A 409 35.59 -18.30 -11.60
N HIS A 410 34.74 -17.77 -10.71
CA HIS A 410 33.30 -17.98 -10.74
C HIS A 410 32.68 -17.39 -12.02
N ILE A 411 33.02 -16.15 -12.37
CA ILE A 411 32.59 -15.51 -13.63
C ILE A 411 33.09 -16.28 -14.84
N LYS A 412 34.34 -16.74 -14.81
CA LYS A 412 34.91 -17.59 -15.88
C LYS A 412 34.10 -18.88 -16.06
N ALA A 413 33.80 -19.58 -14.97
CA ALA A 413 33.00 -20.81 -15.00
C ALA A 413 31.57 -20.56 -15.52
N LEU A 414 30.92 -19.47 -15.11
CA LEU A 414 29.59 -19.10 -15.61
C LEU A 414 29.61 -18.75 -17.11
N LEU A 415 30.64 -18.03 -17.58
CA LEU A 415 30.82 -17.74 -19.02
C LEU A 415 31.05 -19.02 -19.82
N GLU A 416 31.91 -19.91 -19.32
CA GLU A 416 32.15 -21.23 -19.93
C GLU A 416 30.86 -22.06 -19.99
N GLU A 417 30.10 -22.14 -18.89
CA GLU A 417 28.81 -22.82 -18.87
C GLU A 417 27.85 -22.23 -19.92
N ARG A 418 27.76 -20.89 -20.01
CA ARG A 418 26.88 -20.22 -20.97
C ARG A 418 27.30 -20.48 -22.42
N HIS A 419 28.58 -20.42 -22.73
CA HIS A 419 29.10 -20.74 -24.07
C HIS A 419 28.85 -22.20 -24.46
N VAL A 420 29.06 -23.14 -23.53
CA VAL A 420 28.89 -24.58 -23.78
C VAL A 420 27.41 -24.96 -23.87
N ARG A 421 26.57 -24.46 -22.96
CA ARG A 421 25.17 -24.87 -22.81
C ARG A 421 24.23 -24.21 -23.83
N TRP A 422 24.55 -23.01 -24.30
CA TRP A 422 23.67 -22.25 -25.20
C TRP A 422 24.23 -22.14 -26.62
N GLY A 423 25.50 -22.48 -26.85
CA GLY A 423 26.10 -22.61 -28.17
C GLY A 423 25.99 -21.37 -29.06
N ARG A 424 26.22 -21.55 -30.38
CA ARG A 424 25.88 -20.55 -31.40
C ARG A 424 24.36 -20.50 -31.54
N ALA A 425 23.76 -19.31 -31.48
CA ALA A 425 22.63 -19.07 -32.37
C ALA A 425 23.22 -19.07 -33.79
N VAL A 426 22.86 -20.06 -34.60
CA VAL A 426 23.05 -19.99 -36.06
C VAL A 426 21.94 -19.11 -36.61
#